data_AF-A0A850P0I8-F1
#
_entry.id   AF-A0A850P0I8-F1
#
_cell.length_a   1.000
_cell.length_b   1.000
_cell.length_c   1.000
_cell.angle_alpha   90.00
_cell.angle_beta   90.00
_cell.angle_gamma   90.00
#
_symmetry.space_group_name_H-M   'P 1'
#
loop_
_entity.id
_entity.type
_entity.pdbx_description
1 polymer ?
#
loop_
_entity_poly.entity_id
_entity_poly.type
_entity_poly.pdbx_seq_one_letter_code
_entity_poly.pdbx_strand_id
1 'polypeptide(L)'
;GWSTVAVSLAVPFSLAALAGVRATPQGVLQIAGRFDLIAWHQSVQPLVRLCGSALGWVLGWHLAGFLGVWLAAALAECASMWLLALWVLRRLRPEADGAARGRGAAGGVRGENDGLLRFIMAANVDQTLQDLAPNLTPLTVGWMLGPEAAGLFALSQRACNVLQQPAVLLGQAIFSTLAGQSARSEWGSLGRLVRRSVLIALAA
;
A
#
# COMPACT_ATOMS: atom_id res chain seq x y z
N GLY A 1 29.65 9.78 -13.71
CA GLY A 1 29.49 8.37 -13.28
C GLY A 1 28.98 8.36 -11.85
N TRP A 2 28.18 7.37 -11.46
CA TRP A 2 27.60 7.27 -10.13
C TRP A 2 28.68 7.03 -9.05
N SER A 3 28.49 7.54 -7.83
CA SER A 3 29.49 7.43 -6.75
C SER A 3 29.62 6.00 -6.23
N THR A 4 30.83 5.61 -5.80
CA THR A 4 31.16 4.26 -5.30
C THR A 4 30.35 3.87 -4.05
N VAL A 5 29.87 4.87 -3.29
CA VAL A 5 28.96 4.69 -2.15
C VAL A 5 27.55 4.32 -2.61
N ALA A 6 27.06 4.88 -3.71
CA ALA A 6 25.76 4.52 -4.27
C ALA A 6 25.76 3.08 -4.83
N VAL A 7 26.87 2.65 -5.44
CA VAL A 7 27.02 1.29 -5.98
C VAL A 7 27.06 0.24 -4.87
N SER A 8 27.75 0.51 -3.75
CA SER A 8 27.81 -0.41 -2.61
C SER A 8 26.47 -0.54 -1.86
N LEU A 9 25.66 0.51 -1.84
CA LEU A 9 24.30 0.47 -1.28
C LEU A 9 23.27 -0.21 -2.19
N ALA A 10 23.55 -0.34 -3.49
CA ALA A 10 22.61 -0.92 -4.46
C ALA A 10 22.38 -2.44 -4.25
N VAL A 11 23.41 -3.17 -3.82
CA VAL A 11 23.35 -4.64 -3.63
C VAL A 11 22.42 -5.06 -2.48
N PRO A 12 22.48 -4.47 -1.27
CA PRO A 12 21.49 -4.78 -0.23
C PRO A 12 20.09 -4.28 -0.61
N PHE A 13 19.98 -3.19 -1.39
CA PHE A 13 18.70 -2.69 -1.86
C PHE A 13 18.03 -3.59 -2.91
N SER A 14 18.81 -4.26 -3.75
CA SER A 14 18.27 -5.22 -4.74
C SER A 14 17.73 -6.49 -4.09
N LEU A 15 18.30 -6.92 -2.95
CA LEU A 15 17.70 -7.97 -2.11
C LEU A 15 16.36 -7.52 -1.49
N ALA A 16 16.26 -6.26 -1.07
CA ALA A 16 14.98 -5.70 -0.62
C ALA A 16 13.94 -5.60 -1.75
N ALA A 17 14.38 -5.33 -2.98
CA ALA A 17 13.52 -5.34 -4.17
C ALA A 17 13.00 -6.75 -4.50
N LEU A 18 13.84 -7.79 -4.37
CA LEU A 18 13.42 -9.20 -4.49
C LEU A 18 12.41 -9.61 -3.40
N ALA A 19 12.50 -9.02 -2.21
CA ALA A 19 11.50 -9.19 -1.15
C ALA A 19 10.15 -8.49 -1.45
N GLY A 20 10.06 -7.73 -2.54
CA GLY A 20 8.84 -7.07 -3.02
C GLY A 20 7.73 -8.00 -3.51
N VAL A 21 7.92 -9.34 -3.47
CA VAL A 21 6.85 -10.33 -3.72
C VAL A 21 5.84 -10.29 -2.56
N ARG A 22 4.97 -9.29 -2.63
CA ARG A 22 3.94 -8.96 -1.64
C ARG A 22 2.56 -9.42 -2.09
N ALA A 23 2.33 -9.45 -3.41
CA ALA A 23 1.07 -9.89 -3.99
C ALA A 23 0.63 -11.28 -3.50
N THR A 24 1.57 -12.23 -3.37
CA THR A 24 1.29 -13.61 -2.93
C THR A 24 0.85 -13.70 -1.47
N PRO A 25 1.63 -13.23 -0.46
CA PRO A 25 1.20 -13.29 0.93
C PRO A 25 -0.04 -12.42 1.21
N GLN A 26 -0.19 -11.30 0.52
CA GLN A 26 -1.41 -10.47 0.62
C GLN A 26 -2.63 -11.22 0.08
N GLY A 27 -2.52 -11.88 -1.08
CA GLY A 27 -3.58 -12.70 -1.66
C GLY A 27 -4.01 -13.84 -0.73
N VAL A 28 -3.05 -14.50 -0.07
CA VAL A 28 -3.35 -15.55 0.93
C VAL A 28 -4.19 -14.99 2.10
N LEU A 29 -3.85 -13.79 2.60
CA LEU A 29 -4.61 -13.14 3.67
C LEU A 29 -6.01 -12.71 3.21
N GLN A 30 -6.15 -12.24 1.96
CA GLN A 30 -7.45 -11.86 1.39
C GLN A 30 -8.37 -13.07 1.20
N ILE A 31 -7.85 -14.18 0.66
CA ILE A 31 -8.61 -15.43 0.49
C ILE A 31 -9.04 -15.98 1.86
N ALA A 32 -8.19 -15.84 2.88
CA ALA A 32 -8.53 -16.20 4.26
C ALA A 32 -9.48 -15.20 4.96
N GLY A 33 -9.93 -14.15 4.27
CA GLY A 33 -10.82 -13.12 4.84
C GLY A 33 -10.17 -12.25 5.93
N ARG A 34 -8.84 -12.26 6.07
CA ARG A 34 -8.09 -11.58 7.13
C ARG A 34 -7.61 -10.19 6.70
N PHE A 35 -8.53 -9.33 6.30
CA PHE A 35 -8.23 -7.94 5.93
C PHE A 35 -7.68 -7.12 7.12
N ASP A 36 -8.05 -7.49 8.35
CA ASP A 36 -7.54 -6.87 9.58
C ASP A 36 -6.01 -6.96 9.71
N LEU A 37 -5.43 -8.10 9.29
CA LEU A 37 -3.98 -8.32 9.32
C LEU A 37 -3.26 -7.50 8.25
N ILE A 38 -3.93 -7.25 7.12
CA ILE A 38 -3.42 -6.37 6.06
C ILE A 38 -3.41 -4.91 6.56
N ALA A 39 -4.47 -4.49 7.26
CA ALA A 39 -4.53 -3.16 7.87
C ALA A 39 -3.43 -2.96 8.94
N TRP A 40 -3.21 -3.95 9.80
CA TRP A 40 -2.12 -3.90 10.80
C TRP A 40 -0.74 -3.81 10.13
N HIS A 41 -0.51 -4.61 9.08
CA HIS A 41 0.73 -4.61 8.31
C HIS A 41 1.07 -3.21 7.74
N GLN A 42 0.09 -2.46 7.25
CA GLN A 42 0.33 -1.11 6.71
C GLN A 42 0.93 -0.13 7.74
N SER A 43 0.78 -0.40 9.03
CA SER A 43 1.35 0.42 10.11
C SER A 43 2.80 0.08 10.44
N VAL A 44 3.31 -1.09 10.03
CA VAL A 44 4.65 -1.57 10.40
C VAL A 44 5.74 -0.66 9.84
N GLN A 45 5.69 -0.34 8.54
CA GLN A 45 6.72 0.50 7.91
C GLN A 45 6.76 1.92 8.51
N PRO A 46 5.63 2.65 8.65
CA PRO A 46 5.61 3.94 9.33
C PRO A 46 6.15 3.90 10.76
N LEU A 47 5.77 2.89 11.55
CA LEU A 47 6.22 2.76 12.94
C LEU A 47 7.73 2.51 13.04
N VAL A 48 8.27 1.61 12.21
CA VAL A 48 9.72 1.34 12.20
C VAL A 48 10.49 2.59 11.74
N ARG A 49 9.99 3.32 10.75
CA ARG A 49 10.60 4.58 10.33
C ARG A 49 10.54 5.64 11.44
N LEU A 50 9.40 5.78 12.12
CA LEU A 50 9.23 6.75 13.20
C LEU A 50 10.18 6.44 14.36
N CYS A 51 10.18 5.20 14.85
CA CYS A 51 11.03 4.78 15.96
C CYS A 51 12.51 4.85 15.58
N GLY A 52 12.88 4.36 14.39
CA GLY A 52 14.26 4.37 13.94
C GLY A 52 14.80 5.78 13.67
N SER A 53 13.98 6.68 13.12
CA SER A 53 14.39 8.09 12.91
C SER A 53 14.48 8.86 14.22
N ALA A 54 13.56 8.62 15.17
CA ALA A 54 13.63 9.21 16.51
C ALA A 54 14.89 8.76 17.26
N LEU A 55 15.23 7.47 17.20
CA LEU A 55 16.47 6.93 17.76
C LEU A 55 17.70 7.55 17.09
N GLY A 56 17.72 7.61 15.76
CA GLY A 56 18.81 8.22 15.02
C GLY A 56 19.00 9.69 15.33
N TRP A 57 17.91 10.42 15.59
CA TRP A 57 17.97 11.82 16.01
C TRP A 57 18.58 11.99 17.40
N VAL A 58 18.15 11.19 18.39
CA VAL A 58 18.68 11.24 19.76
C VAL A 58 20.16 10.81 19.82
N LEU A 59 20.56 9.85 18.99
CA LEU A 59 21.93 9.34 18.92
C LEU A 59 22.85 10.15 17.99
N GLY A 60 22.34 11.21 17.35
CA GLY A 60 23.12 12.07 16.47
C GLY A 60 23.64 11.38 15.19
N TRP A 61 22.87 10.45 14.63
CA TRP A 61 23.28 9.72 13.42
C TRP A 61 23.40 10.64 12.20
N HIS A 62 24.41 10.38 11.38
CA HIS A 62 24.54 11.00 10.06
C HIS A 62 23.61 10.32 9.04
N LEU A 63 23.56 10.85 7.81
CA LEU A 63 22.68 10.39 6.73
C LEU A 63 22.70 8.86 6.49
N ALA A 64 23.84 8.19 6.66
CA ALA A 64 23.90 6.74 6.44
C ALA A 64 23.12 5.94 7.49
N GLY A 65 23.04 6.43 8.73
CA GLY A 65 22.21 5.82 9.78
C GLY A 65 20.73 5.90 9.42
N PHE A 66 20.27 7.03 8.87
CA PHE A 66 18.90 7.17 8.38
C PHE A 66 18.61 6.26 7.18
N LEU A 67 19.57 6.06 6.27
CA LEU A 67 19.45 5.06 5.20
C LEU A 67 19.33 3.63 5.76
N GLY A 68 20.09 3.30 6.81
CA GLY A 68 19.99 2.03 7.51
C GLY A 68 18.60 1.80 8.11
N VAL A 69 18.01 2.82 8.73
CA VAL A 69 16.63 2.79 9.23
C VAL A 69 15.63 2.55 8.11
N TRP A 70 15.80 3.22 6.96
CA TRP A 70 14.93 3.04 5.80
C TRP A 70 14.98 1.61 5.26
N LEU A 71 16.18 1.04 5.17
CA LEU A 71 16.39 -0.35 4.78
C LEU A 71 15.76 -1.32 5.80
N ALA A 72 16.00 -1.10 7.09
CA ALA A 72 15.42 -1.90 8.17
C ALA A 72 13.89 -1.85 8.14
N ALA A 73 13.30 -0.69 7.90
CA ALA A 73 11.86 -0.54 7.76
C ALA A 73 11.30 -1.32 6.57
N ALA A 74 11.96 -1.27 5.41
CA ALA A 74 11.54 -2.04 4.23
C ALA A 74 11.63 -3.56 4.46
N LEU A 75 12.69 -4.02 5.14
CA LEU A 75 12.87 -5.44 5.49
C LEU A 75 11.85 -5.90 6.53
N ALA A 76 11.62 -5.11 7.58
CA ALA A 76 10.65 -5.42 8.64
C ALA A 76 9.24 -5.50 8.07
N GLU A 77 8.89 -4.60 7.17
CA GLU A 77 7.63 -4.62 6.45
C GLU A 77 7.51 -5.93 5.66
N CYS A 78 8.44 -6.24 4.75
CA CYS A 78 8.41 -7.51 4.00
C CYS A 78 8.29 -8.74 4.91
N ALA A 79 9.10 -8.81 5.97
CA ALA A 79 9.08 -9.92 6.91
C ALA A 79 7.72 -10.04 7.61
N SER A 80 7.14 -8.93 8.06
CA SER A 80 5.85 -8.93 8.75
C SER A 80 4.73 -9.52 7.89
N MET A 81 4.65 -9.18 6.60
CA MET A 81 3.60 -9.71 5.73
C MET A 81 3.72 -11.22 5.51
N TRP A 82 4.94 -11.71 5.30
CA TRP A 82 5.20 -13.14 5.14
C TRP A 82 4.95 -13.92 6.43
N LEU A 83 5.36 -13.37 7.58
CA LEU A 83 5.11 -13.98 8.88
C LEU A 83 3.60 -14.11 9.16
N LEU A 84 2.83 -13.05 8.88
CA LEU A 84 1.36 -13.06 9.03
C LEU A 84 0.70 -14.08 8.10
N ALA A 85 1.08 -14.10 6.82
CA ALA A 85 0.55 -15.06 5.85
C ALA A 85 0.86 -16.50 6.25
N LEU A 86 2.10 -16.79 6.66
CA LEU A 86 2.51 -18.13 7.13
C LEU A 86 1.79 -18.53 8.42
N TRP A 87 1.57 -17.59 9.34
CA TRP A 87 0.84 -17.84 10.59
C TRP A 87 -0.62 -18.20 10.33
N VAL A 88 -1.30 -17.46 9.44
CA VAL A 88 -2.67 -17.77 9.02
C VAL A 88 -2.72 -19.12 8.30
N LEU A 89 -1.78 -19.37 7.38
CA LEU A 89 -1.71 -20.65 6.67
C LEU A 89 -1.50 -21.83 7.61
N ARG A 90 -0.67 -21.69 8.65
CA ARG A 90 -0.47 -22.73 9.68
C ARG A 90 -1.71 -22.96 10.54
N ARG A 91 -2.54 -21.93 10.77
CA ARG A 91 -3.79 -22.05 11.54
C ARG A 91 -4.96 -22.63 10.75
N LEU A 92 -4.93 -22.51 9.41
CA LEU A 92 -5.90 -23.14 8.51
C LEU A 92 -5.53 -24.60 8.17
N ARG A 93 -4.30 -25.02 8.46
CA ARG A 93 -3.81 -26.39 8.22
C ARG A 93 -4.48 -27.51 9.03
N PRO A 94 -5.03 -27.34 10.25
CA PRO A 94 -5.68 -28.44 10.96
C PRO A 94 -6.88 -29.04 10.22
N GLU A 95 -7.56 -28.28 9.35
CA GLU A 95 -8.69 -28.79 8.56
C GLU A 95 -8.26 -29.39 7.22
N ALA A 96 -7.02 -29.17 6.78
CA ALA A 96 -6.52 -29.57 5.47
C ALA A 96 -5.71 -30.88 5.48
N ASP A 97 -5.66 -31.58 6.63
CA ASP A 97 -4.92 -32.83 6.80
C ASP A 97 -5.51 -34.02 6.00
N GLY A 98 -6.68 -33.86 5.37
CA GLY A 98 -7.29 -34.87 4.51
C GLY A 98 -6.93 -34.80 3.01
N ALA A 99 -6.66 -33.62 2.44
CA ALA A 99 -6.71 -33.44 0.98
C ALA A 99 -5.41 -32.96 0.31
N ALA A 100 -4.49 -32.30 1.04
CA ALA A 100 -3.41 -31.53 0.40
C ALA A 100 -2.00 -32.15 0.55
N ARG A 101 -1.90 -33.48 0.71
CA ARG A 101 -0.61 -34.18 0.88
C ARG A 101 0.10 -34.51 -0.44
N GLY A 102 -0.43 -34.06 -1.58
CA GLY A 102 0.17 -34.29 -2.89
C GLY A 102 1.08 -33.15 -3.32
N ARG A 103 2.36 -33.45 -3.55
CA ARG A 103 3.33 -32.66 -4.34
C ARG A 103 2.92 -32.51 -5.82
N GLY A 104 1.62 -32.28 -6.10
CA GLY A 104 1.02 -32.25 -7.44
C GLY A 104 0.19 -30.99 -7.75
N ALA A 105 0.08 -30.02 -6.84
CA ALA A 105 -0.75 -28.83 -7.05
C ALA A 105 -0.13 -27.79 -8.01
N ALA A 106 1.14 -27.91 -8.43
CA ALA A 106 1.72 -26.99 -9.42
C ALA A 106 1.21 -27.27 -10.85
N GLY A 107 0.79 -28.51 -11.14
CA GLY A 107 0.29 -28.91 -12.47
C GLY A 107 -1.23 -28.72 -12.65
N GLY A 108 -2.03 -28.86 -11.58
CA GLY A 108 -3.50 -28.76 -11.62
C GLY A 108 -4.05 -27.33 -11.59
N VAL A 109 -3.35 -26.39 -10.94
CA VAL A 109 -3.82 -25.00 -10.75
C VAL A 109 -4.02 -24.24 -12.08
N ARG A 110 -3.25 -24.58 -13.13
CA ARG A 110 -3.44 -24.00 -14.48
C ARG A 110 -4.69 -24.51 -15.19
N GLY A 111 -5.14 -25.73 -14.89
CA GLY A 111 -6.32 -26.35 -15.52
C GLY A 111 -7.64 -26.05 -14.79
N GLU A 112 -7.59 -25.77 -13.48
CA GLU A 112 -8.78 -25.50 -12.67
C GLU A 112 -9.24 -24.02 -12.71
N ASN A 113 -8.38 -23.09 -13.12
CA ASN A 113 -8.69 -21.66 -13.18
C ASN A 113 -8.24 -21.03 -14.51
N ASP A 114 -9.02 -21.27 -15.55
CA ASP A 114 -8.81 -20.67 -16.87
C ASP A 114 -9.14 -19.16 -16.80
N GLY A 115 -8.11 -18.35 -16.56
CA GLY A 115 -8.24 -16.90 -16.32
C GLY A 115 -7.32 -16.33 -15.24
N LEU A 116 -6.70 -17.18 -14.42
CA LEU A 116 -5.80 -16.74 -13.34
C LEU A 116 -4.62 -15.91 -13.88
N LEU A 117 -4.02 -16.31 -15.00
CA LEU A 117 -2.93 -15.56 -15.62
C LEU A 117 -3.37 -14.19 -16.13
N ARG A 118 -4.57 -14.09 -16.72
CA ARG A 118 -5.12 -12.82 -17.22
C ARG A 118 -5.46 -11.89 -16.06
N PHE A 119 -5.99 -12.43 -14.97
CA PHE A 119 -6.24 -11.69 -13.75
C PHE A 119 -4.93 -11.19 -13.10
N ILE A 120 -3.93 -12.05 -12.96
CA ILE A 120 -2.60 -11.65 -12.43
C ILE A 120 -2.00 -10.54 -13.30
N MET A 121 -2.01 -10.70 -14.62
CA MET A 121 -1.48 -9.68 -15.53
C MET A 121 -2.26 -8.37 -15.43
N ALA A 122 -3.59 -8.41 -15.44
CA ALA A 122 -4.43 -7.22 -15.32
C ALA A 122 -4.21 -6.50 -13.98
N ALA A 123 -4.13 -7.24 -12.87
CA ALA A 123 -3.87 -6.68 -11.55
C ALA A 123 -2.48 -6.06 -11.44
N ASN A 124 -1.45 -6.69 -12.02
CA ASN A 124 -0.10 -6.12 -12.04
C ASN A 124 -0.02 -4.87 -12.93
N VAL A 125 -0.71 -4.86 -14.09
CA VAL A 125 -0.79 -3.67 -14.96
C VAL A 125 -1.51 -2.53 -14.25
N ASP A 126 -2.65 -2.78 -13.62
CA ASP A 126 -3.39 -1.77 -12.87
C ASP A 126 -2.55 -1.17 -11.74
N GLN A 127 -1.88 -2.03 -10.94
CA GLN A 127 -0.95 -1.58 -9.90
C GLN A 127 0.19 -0.74 -10.48
N THR A 128 0.80 -1.19 -11.58
CA THR A 128 1.89 -0.46 -12.24
C THR A 128 1.41 0.91 -12.73
N LEU A 129 0.22 1.00 -13.30
CA LEU A 129 -0.36 2.27 -13.78
C LEU A 129 -0.65 3.23 -12.61
N GLN A 130 -1.19 2.72 -11.50
CA GLN A 130 -1.44 3.52 -10.30
C GLN A 130 -0.14 4.07 -9.70
N ASP A 131 0.94 3.27 -9.72
CA ASP A 131 2.25 3.70 -9.21
C ASP A 131 2.97 4.65 -10.20
N LEU A 132 2.77 4.47 -11.51
CA LEU A 132 3.43 5.28 -12.54
C LEU A 132 2.77 6.67 -12.69
N ALA A 133 1.43 6.73 -12.66
CA ALA A 133 0.65 7.95 -12.89
C ALA A 133 1.12 9.17 -12.08
N PRO A 134 1.30 9.10 -10.75
CA PRO A 134 1.75 10.25 -9.97
C PRO A 134 3.22 10.63 -10.22
N ASN A 135 4.04 9.70 -10.70
CA ASN A 135 5.46 9.93 -10.99
C ASN A 135 5.69 10.55 -12.38
N LEU A 136 4.73 10.45 -13.31
CA LEU A 136 4.84 11.02 -14.65
C LEU A 136 4.83 12.56 -14.64
N THR A 137 4.08 13.20 -13.75
CA THR A 137 3.99 14.67 -13.72
C THR A 137 5.33 15.33 -13.35
N PRO A 138 6.04 14.92 -12.28
CA PRO A 138 7.38 15.46 -12.01
C PRO A 138 8.40 15.14 -13.12
N LEU A 139 8.31 13.95 -13.74
CA LEU A 139 9.21 13.54 -14.82
C LEU A 139 9.01 14.38 -16.10
N THR A 140 7.76 14.67 -16.46
CA THR A 140 7.45 15.53 -17.60
C THR A 140 7.90 16.97 -17.36
N VAL A 141 7.66 17.51 -16.16
CA VAL A 141 8.21 18.82 -15.77
C VAL A 141 9.74 18.82 -15.83
N GLY A 142 10.39 17.76 -15.35
CA GLY A 142 11.85 17.63 -15.41
C GLY A 142 12.40 17.54 -16.83
N TRP A 143 11.69 16.87 -17.74
CA TRP A 143 12.07 16.79 -19.15
C TRP A 143 11.90 18.12 -19.87
N MET A 144 10.84 18.88 -19.59
CA MET A 144 10.55 20.14 -20.28
C MET A 144 11.28 21.36 -19.70
N LEU A 145 11.39 21.45 -18.37
CA LEU A 145 11.92 22.62 -17.66
C LEU A 145 13.25 22.34 -16.92
N GLY A 146 13.71 21.10 -16.92
CA GLY A 146 14.96 20.70 -16.28
C GLY A 146 14.83 20.28 -14.81
N PRO A 147 15.94 19.81 -14.20
CA PRO A 147 15.93 19.16 -12.88
C PRO A 147 15.52 20.09 -11.74
N GLU A 148 15.85 21.39 -11.84
CA GLU A 148 15.56 22.38 -10.79
C GLU A 148 14.05 22.62 -10.66
N ALA A 149 13.35 22.81 -11.78
CA ALA A 149 11.90 22.98 -11.81
C ALA A 149 11.16 21.71 -11.32
N ALA A 150 11.65 20.53 -11.66
CA ALA A 150 11.09 19.26 -11.17
C ALA A 150 11.22 19.12 -9.65
N GLY A 151 12.35 19.56 -9.08
CA GLY A 151 12.56 19.57 -7.63
C GLY A 151 11.56 20.47 -6.90
N LEU A 152 11.38 21.70 -7.40
CA LEU A 152 10.40 22.64 -6.86
C LEU A 152 8.96 22.15 -6.99
N PHE A 153 8.62 21.54 -8.13
CA PHE A 153 7.32 20.93 -8.35
C PHE A 153 7.07 19.78 -7.37
N ALA A 154 8.03 18.85 -7.23
CA ALA A 154 7.90 17.72 -6.31
C ALA A 154 7.74 18.16 -4.85
N LEU A 155 8.44 19.23 -4.44
CA LEU A 155 8.28 19.81 -3.11
C LEU A 155 6.88 20.39 -2.91
N SER A 156 6.40 21.17 -3.89
CA SER A 156 5.07 21.78 -3.87
C SER A 156 3.97 20.71 -3.85
N GLN A 157 4.11 19.67 -4.65
CA GLN A 157 3.16 18.56 -4.71
C GLN A 157 3.09 17.80 -3.38
N ARG A 158 4.22 17.58 -2.70
CA ARG A 158 4.23 17.00 -1.35
C ARG A 158 3.47 17.87 -0.35
N ALA A 159 3.65 19.19 -0.40
CA ALA A 159 2.91 20.11 0.46
C ALA A 159 1.39 20.07 0.18
N CYS A 160 0.98 20.11 -1.09
CA CYS A 160 -0.41 19.97 -1.50
C CYS A 160 -1.02 18.64 -1.02
N ASN A 161 -0.29 17.53 -1.15
CA ASN A 161 -0.77 16.21 -0.72
C ASN A 161 -1.05 16.16 0.79
N VAL A 162 -0.22 16.81 1.60
CA VAL A 162 -0.45 16.91 3.05
C VAL A 162 -1.75 17.67 3.34
N LEU A 163 -2.01 18.76 2.61
CA LEU A 163 -3.24 19.56 2.75
C LEU A 163 -4.50 18.81 2.29
N GLN A 164 -4.36 17.84 1.37
CA GLN A 164 -5.49 17.07 0.84
C GLN A 164 -5.92 15.90 1.74
N GLN A 165 -5.03 15.38 2.60
CA GLN A 165 -5.34 14.22 3.44
C GLN A 165 -6.63 14.36 4.27
N PRO A 166 -6.90 15.49 4.96
CA PRO A 166 -8.14 15.65 5.73
C PRO A 166 -9.39 15.60 4.86
N ALA A 167 -9.35 16.21 3.66
CA ALA A 167 -10.46 16.21 2.73
C ALA A 167 -10.76 14.80 2.20
N VAL A 168 -9.73 14.01 1.90
CA VAL A 168 -9.88 12.61 1.49
C VAL A 168 -10.49 11.77 2.60
N LEU A 169 -10.01 11.92 3.84
CA LEU A 169 -10.55 11.20 5.00
C LEU A 169 -12.02 11.55 5.26
N LEU A 170 -12.39 12.82 5.16
CA LEU A 170 -13.78 13.27 5.26
C LEU A 170 -14.64 12.67 4.14
N GLY A 171 -14.15 12.68 2.89
CA GLY A 171 -14.85 12.08 1.76
C GLY A 171 -15.11 10.58 1.95
N GLN A 172 -14.10 9.84 2.42
CA GLN A 172 -14.24 8.41 2.74
C GLN A 172 -15.22 8.16 3.88
N ALA A 173 -15.18 8.96 4.95
CA ALA A 173 -16.12 8.87 6.05
C ALA A 173 -17.56 9.14 5.58
N ILE A 174 -17.79 10.22 4.82
CA ILE A 174 -19.11 10.56 4.26
C ILE A 174 -19.60 9.41 3.35
N PHE A 175 -18.76 8.93 2.43
CA PHE A 175 -19.13 7.80 1.58
C PHE A 175 -19.51 6.55 2.38
N SER A 176 -18.74 6.21 3.42
CA SER A 176 -19.05 5.06 4.29
C SER A 176 -20.38 5.22 5.03
N THR A 177 -20.73 6.44 5.47
CA THR A 177 -22.02 6.72 6.09
C THR A 177 -23.17 6.61 5.09
N LEU A 178 -22.98 7.12 3.86
CA LEU A 178 -23.98 7.01 2.80
C LEU A 178 -24.18 5.56 2.34
N ALA A 179 -23.10 4.79 2.18
CA ALA A 179 -23.15 3.36 1.83
C ALA A 179 -23.74 2.51 2.96
N GLY A 180 -23.42 2.82 4.21
CA GLY A 180 -24.00 2.17 5.39
C GLY A 180 -25.48 2.51 5.60
N GLN A 181 -25.95 3.66 5.11
CA GLN A 181 -27.37 4.05 5.10
C GLN A 181 -28.12 3.44 3.91
N SER A 182 -27.50 3.33 2.72
CA SER A 182 -28.12 2.71 1.55
C SER A 182 -28.33 1.20 1.74
N ALA A 183 -27.41 0.53 2.43
CA ALA A 183 -27.55 -0.88 2.81
C ALA A 183 -28.72 -1.16 3.78
N ARG A 184 -29.24 -0.14 4.48
CA ARG A 184 -30.40 -0.24 5.40
C ARG A 184 -31.74 0.04 4.74
N SER A 185 -31.76 0.33 3.43
CA SER A 185 -32.97 0.53 2.63
C SER A 185 -33.95 1.61 3.13
N GLU A 186 -33.46 2.68 3.77
CA GLU A 186 -34.28 3.84 4.15
C GLU A 186 -34.32 4.92 3.04
N TRP A 187 -34.74 4.53 1.84
CA TRP A 187 -34.80 5.42 0.66
C TRP A 187 -35.74 6.64 0.83
N GLY A 188 -36.64 6.63 1.82
CA GLY A 188 -37.61 7.71 2.08
C GLY A 188 -37.12 8.85 2.98
N SER A 189 -35.96 8.73 3.63
CA SER A 189 -35.43 9.76 4.55
C SER A 189 -34.29 10.59 3.94
N LEU A 190 -33.53 10.04 2.99
CA LEU A 190 -32.40 10.69 2.31
C LEU A 190 -32.80 11.97 1.56
N GLY A 191 -33.92 11.96 0.84
CA GLY A 191 -34.40 13.16 0.12
C GLY A 191 -34.74 14.33 1.05
N ARG A 192 -35.24 14.06 2.26
CA ARG A 192 -35.57 15.10 3.26
C ARG A 192 -34.33 15.65 3.96
N LEU A 193 -33.34 14.82 4.21
CA LEU A 193 -32.09 15.23 4.84
C LEU A 193 -31.22 16.05 3.88
N VAL A 194 -31.05 15.59 2.64
CA VAL A 194 -30.34 16.37 1.60
C VAL A 194 -31.01 17.73 1.39
N ARG A 195 -32.34 17.79 1.31
CA ARG A 195 -33.06 19.06 1.13
C ARG A 195 -32.92 20.00 2.33
N ARG A 196 -32.87 19.47 3.57
CA ARG A 196 -32.64 20.27 4.78
C ARG A 196 -31.21 20.77 4.88
N SER A 197 -30.22 19.94 4.56
CA SER A 197 -28.81 20.34 4.56
C SER A 197 -28.52 21.41 3.51
N VAL A 198 -29.12 21.28 2.32
CA VAL A 198 -29.02 22.30 1.25
C VAL A 198 -29.71 23.62 1.67
N LEU A 199 -30.88 23.55 2.31
CA LEU A 199 -31.58 24.76 2.80
C LEU A 199 -30.84 25.46 3.95
N ILE A 200 -30.18 24.72 4.83
CA ILE A 200 -29.38 25.29 5.91
C ILE A 200 -28.08 25.90 5.36
N ALA A 201 -27.44 25.25 4.38
CA ALA A 201 -26.24 25.77 3.72
C ALA A 201 -26.51 26.99 2.82
N LEU A 202 -27.74 27.16 2.31
CA LEU A 202 -28.15 28.35 1.55
C LEU A 202 -28.62 29.50 2.45
N ALA A 203 -28.90 29.24 3.72
CA ALA A 203 -29.35 30.23 4.70
C ALA A 203 -28.23 30.72 5.63
N ALA A 204 -27.03 30.12 5.55
CA ALA A 204 -25.81 30.53 6.25
C ALA A 204 -24.89 31.29 5.29
#